data_AF-A0A382P7Z3-F1
#
_entry.id   AF-A0A382P7Z3-F1
#
_cell.length_a   1.000
_cell.length_b   1.000
_cell.length_c   1.000
_cell.angle_alpha   90.00
_cell.angle_beta   90.00
_cell.angle_gamma   90.00
#
_symmetry.space_group_name_H-M   'P 1'
#
loop_
_entity.id
_entity.type
_entity.pdbx_description
1 polymer ?
#
loop_
_entity_poly.entity_id
_entity_poly.type
_entity_poly.pdbx_seq_one_letter_code
_entity_poly.pdbx_strand_id
1 'polypeptide(L)'
;MEKWNLIIDVAKCHNCNNCFLACKDEHVGNHFPGYSDPQPLHGHKWFYVASREHGQAPMVDVAFRPTTCNHCDNAPCVAASKDGSVYQRDDGIVMIDPGKARGKK
;
A
#
# COMPACT_ATOMS: atom_id res chain seq x y z
N MET A 1 -19.65 -13.32 -1.55
CA MET A 1 -19.55 -11.86 -1.43
C MET A 1 -18.71 -11.34 -2.57
N GLU A 2 -19.01 -10.13 -3.05
CA GLU A 2 -18.17 -9.44 -4.03
C GLU A 2 -16.87 -8.96 -3.37
N LYS A 3 -15.77 -8.95 -4.12
CA LYS A 3 -14.44 -8.57 -3.63
C LYS A 3 -13.90 -7.35 -4.36
N TRP A 4 -13.08 -6.55 -3.67
CA TRP A 4 -12.38 -5.43 -4.27
C TRP A 4 -11.12 -5.87 -5.01
N ASN A 5 -10.89 -5.28 -6.19
CA ASN A 5 -9.67 -5.46 -6.97
C ASN A 5 -9.17 -4.10 -7.47
N LEU A 6 -7.86 -3.87 -7.38
CA LEU A 6 -7.21 -2.68 -7.92
C LEU A 6 -6.37 -3.06 -9.13
N ILE A 7 -6.69 -2.49 -10.29
CA ILE A 7 -5.94 -2.70 -11.53
C ILE A 7 -5.20 -1.41 -11.87
N ILE A 8 -3.88 -1.50 -12.00
CA ILE A 8 -3.01 -0.38 -12.34
C ILE A 8 -2.41 -0.64 -13.72
N ASP A 9 -2.70 0.25 -14.67
CA ASP A 9 -2.07 0.25 -15.99
C ASP A 9 -0.70 0.95 -15.90
N VAL A 10 0.36 0.15 -15.84
CA VAL A 10 1.75 0.60 -15.70
C VAL A 10 2.17 1.48 -16.88
N ALA A 11 1.67 1.22 -18.09
CA ALA A 11 2.04 1.96 -19.29
C ALA A 11 1.55 3.42 -19.28
N LYS A 12 0.55 3.73 -18.46
CA LYS A 12 -0.01 5.09 -18.32
C LYS A 12 0.58 5.87 -17.15
N CYS A 13 1.38 5.25 -16.29
CA CYS A 13 1.96 5.94 -15.16
C CYS A 13 3.09 6.87 -15.61
N HIS A 14 3.01 8.16 -15.24
CA HIS A 14 4.01 9.18 -15.57
C HIS A 14 4.60 9.83 -14.31
N ASN A 15 4.58 9.11 -13.17
CA ASN A 15 5.20 9.52 -11.91
C ASN A 15 4.75 10.89 -11.34
N CYS A 16 3.48 11.28 -11.49
CA CYS A 16 2.97 12.54 -10.93
C CYS A 16 2.91 12.57 -9.39
N ASN A 17 2.99 11.42 -8.73
CA ASN A 17 2.91 11.28 -7.27
C ASN A 17 1.58 11.73 -6.63
N ASN A 18 0.53 12.03 -7.40
CA ASN A 18 -0.78 12.37 -6.85
C ASN A 18 -1.36 11.25 -5.96
N CYS A 19 -1.12 9.98 -6.31
CA CYS A 19 -1.53 8.82 -5.50
C CYS A 19 -0.79 8.74 -4.15
N PHE A 20 0.51 9.05 -4.13
CA PHE A 20 1.27 9.15 -2.88
C PHE A 20 0.78 10.32 -2.02
N LEU A 21 0.57 11.48 -2.65
CA LEU A 21 0.07 12.68 -1.97
C LEU A 21 -1.33 12.47 -1.41
N ALA A 22 -2.25 11.86 -2.15
CA ALA A 22 -3.60 11.56 -1.67
C ALA A 22 -3.58 10.61 -0.47
N CYS A 23 -2.73 9.58 -0.48
CA CYS A 23 -2.57 8.70 0.67
C CYS A 23 -2.01 9.45 1.90
N LYS A 24 -1.09 10.39 1.68
CA LYS A 24 -0.53 11.22 2.74
C LYS A 24 -1.55 12.22 3.28
N ASP A 25 -2.30 12.87 2.40
CA ASP A 25 -3.36 13.82 2.74
C ASP A 25 -4.44 13.15 3.59
N GLU A 26 -4.86 11.94 3.19
CA GLU A 26 -5.86 11.19 3.94
C GLU A 26 -5.36 10.76 5.32
N HIS A 27 -4.11 10.24 5.44
CA HIS A 27 -3.68 9.53 6.65
C HIS A 27 -2.67 10.28 7.54
N VAL A 28 -2.00 11.32 7.06
CA VAL A 28 -1.06 12.08 7.89
C VAL A 28 -1.84 13.05 8.77
N GLY A 29 -1.66 12.93 10.08
CA GLY A 29 -2.37 13.76 11.06
C GLY A 29 -3.82 13.33 11.32
N ASN A 30 -4.37 12.42 10.52
CA ASN A 30 -5.72 11.90 10.66
C ASN A 30 -5.71 10.50 11.27
N HIS A 31 -6.56 10.29 12.28
CA HIS A 31 -6.77 9.00 12.90
C HIS A 31 -8.13 8.44 12.44
N PHE A 32 -8.14 7.18 12.00
CA PHE A 32 -9.35 6.48 11.58
C PHE A 32 -9.63 5.34 12.55
N PRO A 33 -10.47 5.55 13.58
CA PRO A 33 -10.73 4.54 14.61
C PRO A 33 -11.17 3.21 14.00
N GLY A 34 -10.46 2.14 14.36
CA GLY A 34 -10.70 0.78 13.87
C GLY A 34 -10.00 0.43 12.55
N TYR A 35 -9.43 1.40 11.83
CA TYR A 35 -8.76 1.17 10.55
C TYR A 35 -7.25 1.44 10.61
N SER A 36 -6.85 2.61 11.10
CA SER A 36 -5.43 3.00 11.08
C SER A 36 -5.14 4.11 12.08
N ASP A 37 -4.01 3.97 12.78
CA ASP A 37 -3.33 5.10 13.41
C ASP A 37 -2.78 6.07 12.35
N PRO A 38 -2.55 7.35 12.70
CA PRO A 38 -2.01 8.33 11.77
C PRO A 38 -0.70 7.86 11.14
N GLN A 39 -0.59 8.04 9.83
CA GLN A 39 0.66 7.79 9.13
C GLN A 39 1.71 8.85 9.54
N PRO A 40 2.97 8.45 9.84
CA PRO A 40 4.04 9.41 10.00
C PRO A 40 4.24 10.27 8.75
N LEU A 41 4.52 11.57 8.96
CA LEU A 41 4.75 12.50 7.86
C LEU A 41 5.90 12.04 6.95
N HIS A 42 7.00 11.57 7.54
CA HIS A 42 8.20 11.13 6.83
C HIS A 42 8.46 9.62 6.95
N GLY A 43 9.24 9.07 6.02
CA GLY A 43 9.70 7.68 6.03
C GLY A 43 8.69 6.67 5.48
N HIS A 44 7.47 6.64 6.02
CA HIS A 44 6.45 5.67 5.61
C HIS A 44 5.90 5.98 4.21
N LYS A 45 5.79 4.93 3.39
CA LYS A 45 5.31 4.98 2.00
C LYS A 45 4.28 3.86 1.79
N TRP A 46 3.07 4.04 2.33
CA TRP A 46 1.99 3.04 2.18
C TRP A 46 1.58 2.87 0.72
N PHE A 47 1.63 3.96 -0.03
CA PHE A 47 1.57 3.98 -1.49
C PHE A 47 2.87 4.61 -1.98
N TYR A 48 3.50 4.09 -3.04
CA TYR A 48 4.64 4.76 -3.68
C TYR A 48 4.78 4.37 -5.14
N VAL A 49 5.50 5.17 -5.91
CA VAL A 49 5.81 4.86 -7.31
C VAL A 49 7.27 4.41 -7.40
N ALA A 50 7.47 3.15 -7.75
CA ALA A 50 8.80 2.62 -8.04
C ALA A 50 9.20 3.01 -9.47
N SER A 51 10.37 3.60 -9.65
CA SER A 51 10.93 3.88 -10.97
C SER A 51 11.97 2.84 -11.35
N ARG A 52 12.05 2.52 -12.64
CA ARG A 52 13.12 1.70 -13.19
C ARG A 52 13.51 2.22 -14.56
N GLU A 53 14.79 2.55 -14.71
CA GLU A 53 15.37 2.90 -16.00
C GLU A 53 15.79 1.63 -16.75
N HIS A 54 15.64 1.68 -18.07
CA HIS A 54 15.95 0.60 -19.00
C HIS A 54 16.79 1.15 -20.15
N GLY A 55 17.71 0.31 -20.65
CA GLY A 55 18.60 0.70 -21.74
C GLY A 55 19.80 1.53 -21.27
N GLN A 56 20.41 2.21 -22.23
CA GLN A 56 21.60 3.04 -22.04
C GLN A 56 21.67 4.08 -23.17
N ALA A 57 22.39 5.19 -22.95
CA ALA A 57 22.49 6.25 -23.94
C ALA A 57 22.94 5.70 -25.32
N PRO A 58 22.29 6.11 -26.44
CA PRO A 58 21.26 7.16 -26.55
C PRO A 58 19.80 6.68 -26.43
N MET A 59 19.55 5.37 -26.24
CA MET A 59 18.20 4.80 -26.17
C MET A 59 17.87 4.36 -24.74
N VAL A 60 17.21 5.25 -24.01
CA VAL A 60 16.79 5.06 -22.62
C VAL A 60 15.27 5.07 -22.55
N ASP A 61 14.72 4.23 -21.68
CA ASP A 61 13.32 4.22 -21.30
C ASP A 61 13.18 4.18 -19.77
N VAL A 62 12.05 4.64 -19.24
CA VAL A 62 11.77 4.63 -17.79
C VAL A 62 10.36 4.16 -17.54
N ALA A 63 10.23 3.11 -16.73
CA ALA A 63 8.94 2.58 -16.28
C ALA A 63 8.64 3.02 -14.84
N PHE A 64 7.36 3.30 -14.58
CA PHE A 64 6.86 3.69 -13.27
C PHE A 64 5.79 2.73 -12.78
N ARG A 65 6.00 2.12 -11.61
CA ARG A 65 5.09 1.16 -11.01
C ARG A 65 4.54 1.66 -9.68
N PRO A 66 3.31 2.21 -9.65
CA PRO A 66 2.56 2.40 -8.43
C PRO A 66 2.51 1.08 -7.64
N THR A 67 2.93 1.12 -6.38
CA THR A 67 3.08 -0.05 -5.50
C THR A 67 2.41 0.28 -4.17
N THR A 68 1.58 -0.65 -3.69
CA THR A 68 0.78 -0.55 -2.47
C THR A 68 0.71 -1.93 -1.80
N CYS A 69 -0.02 -2.08 -0.69
CA CYS A 69 -0.43 -3.37 -0.19
C CYS A 69 -1.24 -4.12 -1.27
N ASN A 70 -0.87 -5.36 -1.57
CA ASN A 70 -1.57 -6.17 -2.58
C ASN A 70 -2.88 -6.77 -2.07
N HIS A 71 -3.15 -6.72 -0.76
CA HIS A 71 -4.30 -7.38 -0.12
C HIS A 71 -4.52 -8.82 -0.63
N CYS A 72 -3.44 -9.61 -0.63
CA CYS A 72 -3.42 -10.94 -1.25
C CYS A 72 -4.52 -11.87 -0.71
N ASP A 73 -5.11 -12.70 -1.57
CA ASP A 73 -6.03 -13.77 -1.15
C ASP A 73 -5.36 -14.78 -0.20
N ASN A 74 -4.07 -15.08 -0.42
CA ASN A 74 -3.26 -15.88 0.49
C ASN A 74 -2.18 -15.00 1.14
N ALA A 75 -2.60 -14.14 2.05
CA ALA A 75 -1.73 -13.14 2.67
C ALA A 75 -0.78 -13.77 3.71
N PRO A 76 0.55 -13.77 3.49
CA PRO A 76 1.50 -14.34 4.44
C PRO A 76 1.52 -13.58 5.77
N CYS A 77 1.23 -12.28 5.77
CA CYS A 77 1.11 -11.48 6.99
C CYS A 77 -0.10 -11.88 7.84
N VAL A 78 -1.22 -12.28 7.23
CA VAL A 78 -2.38 -12.84 7.95
C VAL A 78 -2.02 -14.20 8.54
N ALA A 79 -1.40 -15.08 7.74
CA ALA A 79 -0.97 -16.40 8.21
C ALA A 79 0.06 -16.34 9.37
N ALA A 80 0.91 -15.31 9.39
CA ALA A 80 1.87 -15.08 10.46
C ALA A 80 1.24 -14.49 11.74
N SER A 81 0.07 -13.86 11.65
CA SER A 81 -0.62 -13.26 12.79
C SER A 81 -1.32 -14.34 13.63
N LYS A 82 -0.91 -14.48 14.90
CA LYS A 82 -1.46 -15.50 15.82
C LYS A 82 -2.63 -15.01 16.66
N ASP A 83 -2.79 -13.70 16.77
CA ASP A 83 -3.74 -13.01 17.66
C ASP A 83 -4.81 -12.21 16.88
N GLY A 84 -4.81 -12.35 15.56
CA GLY A 84 -5.67 -11.57 14.67
C GLY A 84 -5.30 -10.08 14.65
N SER A 85 -4.03 -9.74 14.91
CA SER A 85 -3.49 -8.39 14.67
C SER A 85 -3.44 -8.04 13.19
N VAL A 86 -3.40 -9.04 12.31
CA VAL A 86 -3.61 -8.89 10.87
C VAL A 86 -4.69 -9.88 10.47
N TYR A 87 -5.70 -9.41 9.74
CA TYR A 87 -6.84 -10.22 9.35
C TYR A 87 -7.32 -9.83 7.94
N GLN A 88 -8.07 -10.72 7.30
CA GLN A 88 -8.70 -10.47 6.02
C GLN A 88 -10.21 -10.37 6.19
N ARG A 89 -10.81 -9.34 5.61
CA ARG A 89 -12.25 -9.16 5.53
C ARG A 89 -12.86 -10.03 4.42
N ASP A 90 -14.17 -10.25 4.48
CA ASP A 90 -14.89 -11.06 3.48
C ASP A 90 -14.87 -10.45 2.06
N ASP A 91 -14.62 -9.14 1.94
CA ASP A 91 -14.47 -8.41 0.67
C ASP A 91 -13.03 -8.41 0.12
N GLY A 92 -12.12 -9.17 0.76
CA GLY A 92 -10.74 -9.38 0.33
C GLY A 92 -9.73 -8.40 0.93
N ILE A 93 -10.17 -7.34 1.61
CA ILE A 93 -9.26 -6.33 2.17
C ILE A 93 -8.52 -6.91 3.39
N VAL A 94 -7.21 -7.04 3.26
CA VAL A 94 -6.29 -7.33 4.38
C VAL A 94 -6.07 -6.08 5.24
N MET A 95 -6.33 -6.19 6.55
CA MET A 95 -6.27 -5.10 7.53
C MET A 95 -5.29 -5.43 8.66
N ILE A 96 -4.72 -4.37 9.24
CA ILE A 96 -3.93 -4.44 10.48
C ILE A 96 -4.76 -3.77 11.58
N ASP A 97 -4.97 -4.45 12.69
CA ASP A 97 -5.57 -3.86 13.89
C ASP A 97 -4.53 -3.01 14.64
N PRO A 98 -4.67 -1.66 14.70
CA PRO A 98 -3.65 -0.80 15.27
C PRO A 98 -3.37 -1.06 16.76
N GLY A 99 -4.40 -1.46 17.51
CA GLY A 99 -4.29 -1.76 18.93
C GLY A 99 -3.53 -3.06 19.18
N LYS A 100 -3.92 -4.14 18.48
CA LYS A 100 -3.29 -5.46 18.63
C LYS A 100 -1.89 -5.52 18.04
N ALA A 101 -1.64 -4.83 16.93
CA ALA A 101 -0.34 -4.85 16.24
C ALA A 101 0.74 -4.03 16.95
N ARG A 102 0.37 -3.19 17.92
CA ARG A 102 1.30 -2.28 18.60
C ARG A 102 2.47 -3.03 19.24
N GLY A 103 3.69 -2.61 18.89
CA GLY A 103 4.94 -3.18 19.40
C GLY A 103 5.41 -4.47 18.71
N LYS A 104 4.69 -4.97 17.71
CA LYS A 104 5.05 -6.14 16.90
C LYS A 104 5.66 -5.68 15.58
N LYS A 105 6.77 -6.29 15.17
CA LYS A 105 7.49 -6.00 13.93
C LYS A 105 7.47 -7.20 13.01
#